data_AF-A0A1W9GM98-F1
#
_entry.id   AF-A0A1W9GM98-F1
#
_cell.length_a   1.000
_cell.length_b   1.000
_cell.length_c   1.000
_cell.angle_alpha   90.00
_cell.angle_beta   90.00
_cell.angle_gamma   90.00
#
_symmetry.space_group_name_H-M   'P 1'
#
loop_
_entity.id
_entity.type
_entity.pdbx_description
1 polymer ?
#
loop_
_entity_poly.entity_id
_entity_poly.type
_entity_poly.pdbx_seq_one_letter_code
_entity_poly.pdbx_strand_id
1 'polypeptide(L)'
;MPSLLVTLLAALLISGLPGASLAVEKSFYSPVIHVDVEQHRILISQLGGVFYIDVPEIARPHMEKLPISGLVDFVVDWKSDNEMPVLKTWKVKSGESTCLYFNGKECK
;
A
#
# COMPACT_ATOMS: atom_id res chain seq x y z
N MET A 1 -23.23 45.57 -20.14
CA MET A 1 -22.13 45.51 -19.16
C MET A 1 -22.55 44.51 -18.10
N PRO A 2 -21.99 43.29 -18.07
CA PRO A 2 -22.37 42.31 -17.05
C PRO A 2 -21.97 42.86 -15.68
N SER A 3 -22.93 42.85 -14.75
CA SER A 3 -22.77 43.38 -13.39
C SER A 3 -21.68 42.59 -12.65
N LEU A 4 -20.77 43.30 -11.97
CA LEU A 4 -19.64 42.76 -11.18
C LEU A 4 -20.03 41.64 -10.19
N LEU A 5 -21.32 41.57 -9.85
CA LEU A 5 -21.89 40.55 -8.97
C LEU A 5 -21.97 39.16 -9.63
N VAL A 6 -22.15 39.09 -10.95
CA VAL A 6 -22.22 37.84 -11.72
C VAL A 6 -20.83 37.19 -11.86
N THR A 7 -19.79 38.01 -11.97
CA THR A 7 -18.39 37.54 -12.01
C THR A 7 -17.91 37.00 -10.66
N LEU A 8 -18.40 37.54 -9.54
CA LEU A 8 -18.01 37.07 -8.20
C LEU A 8 -18.60 35.69 -7.85
N LEU A 9 -19.83 35.40 -8.28
CA LEU A 9 -20.49 34.11 -8.03
C LEU A 9 -19.90 32.97 -8.87
N ALA A 10 -19.37 33.25 -10.07
CA ALA A 10 -18.72 32.24 -10.90
C ALA A 10 -17.35 31.80 -10.34
N ALA A 11 -16.64 32.68 -9.63
CA ALA A 11 -15.34 32.37 -9.05
C ALA A 11 -15.42 31.44 -7.81
N LEU A 12 -16.58 31.39 -7.14
CA LEU A 12 -16.75 30.61 -5.90
C LEU A 12 -17.01 29.11 -6.14
N LEU A 13 -17.34 28.70 -7.37
CA LEU A 13 -17.68 27.31 -7.70
C LEU A 13 -16.45 26.44 -8.04
N ILE A 14 -15.26 27.01 -8.18
CA ILE A 14 -14.06 26.31 -8.66
C ILE A 14 -13.15 25.83 -7.50
N SER A 15 -13.35 26.34 -6.28
CA SER A 15 -12.44 26.10 -5.14
C SER A 15 -12.78 24.88 -4.26
N GLY A 16 -13.78 24.06 -4.63
CA GLY A 16 -14.41 23.12 -3.70
C GLY A 16 -14.25 21.62 -3.98
N LEU A 17 -13.47 21.18 -4.96
CA LEU A 17 -13.26 19.75 -5.20
C LEU A 17 -12.04 19.27 -4.39
N PRO A 18 -12.22 18.57 -3.25
CA PRO A 18 -11.13 17.81 -2.67
C PRO A 18 -10.70 16.79 -3.71
N GLY A 19 -9.45 16.90 -4.19
CA GLY A 19 -8.88 15.91 -5.08
C GLY A 19 -8.97 14.55 -4.39
N ALA A 20 -9.85 13.69 -4.88
CA ALA A 20 -9.87 12.29 -4.46
C ALA A 20 -8.52 11.70 -4.88
N SER A 21 -7.61 11.57 -3.93
CA SER A 21 -6.42 10.73 -4.10
C SER A 21 -6.97 9.31 -4.33
N LEU A 22 -7.00 8.90 -5.60
CA LEU A 22 -7.30 7.53 -5.97
C LEU A 22 -6.11 6.69 -5.51
N ALA A 23 -6.31 5.96 -4.42
CA ALA A 23 -5.48 4.84 -4.00
C ALA A 23 -5.06 4.01 -5.24
N VAL A 24 -3.77 4.04 -5.59
CA VAL A 24 -3.25 3.27 -6.74
C VAL A 24 -2.82 1.91 -6.23
N GLU A 25 -3.50 0.87 -6.69
CA GLU A 25 -3.08 -0.50 -6.43
C GLU A 25 -1.81 -0.81 -7.23
N LYS A 26 -0.76 -1.25 -6.54
CA LYS A 26 0.53 -1.62 -7.14
C LYS A 26 0.95 -3.01 -6.65
N SER A 27 1.62 -3.76 -7.51
CA SER A 27 2.16 -5.09 -7.20
C SER A 27 3.69 -5.07 -7.15
N PHE A 28 4.25 -5.71 -6.13
CA PHE A 28 5.68 -5.84 -5.89
C PHE A 28 6.09 -7.29 -5.76
N TYR A 29 6.74 -7.80 -6.80
CA TYR A 29 7.43 -9.09 -6.77
C TYR A 29 8.83 -8.89 -6.20
N SER A 30 9.04 -9.28 -4.94
CA SER A 30 10.26 -8.93 -4.19
C SER A 30 10.60 -9.97 -3.12
N PRO A 31 11.89 -10.14 -2.77
CA PRO A 31 12.28 -10.89 -1.59
C PRO A 31 11.85 -10.17 -0.29
N VAL A 32 11.46 -10.95 0.72
CA VAL A 32 11.28 -10.46 2.08
C VAL A 32 12.65 -10.29 2.75
N ILE A 33 13.04 -9.06 3.06
CA ILE A 33 14.33 -8.79 3.72
C ILE A 33 14.18 -8.93 5.23
N HIS A 34 13.12 -8.35 5.79
CA HIS A 34 12.85 -8.35 7.23
C HIS A 34 11.35 -8.19 7.49
N VAL A 35 10.88 -8.81 8.57
CA VAL A 35 9.52 -8.65 9.09
C VAL A 35 9.66 -8.00 10.47
N ASP A 36 9.33 -6.71 10.56
CA ASP A 36 9.36 -5.94 11.79
C ASP A 36 7.99 -6.06 12.48
N VAL A 37 7.90 -7.01 13.40
CA VAL A 37 6.67 -7.32 14.13
C VAL A 37 6.32 -6.21 15.12
N GLU A 38 7.32 -5.55 15.70
CA GLU A 38 7.12 -4.50 16.70
C GLU A 38 6.50 -3.25 16.09
N GLN A 39 6.95 -2.90 14.88
CA GLN A 39 6.44 -1.71 14.17
C GLN A 39 5.38 -2.05 13.12
N HIS A 40 5.08 -3.34 12.93
CA HIS A 40 4.09 -3.87 11.98
C HIS A 40 4.41 -3.52 10.52
N ARG A 41 5.66 -3.73 10.11
CA ARG A 41 6.15 -3.39 8.77
C ARG A 41 6.95 -4.52 8.13
N ILE A 42 6.98 -4.56 6.80
CA ILE A 42 7.75 -5.54 6.03
C ILE A 42 8.75 -4.78 5.17
N LEU A 43 10.03 -5.12 5.29
CA LEU A 43 11.10 -4.55 4.45
C LEU A 43 11.27 -5.40 3.19
N ILE A 44 11.18 -4.76 2.02
CA ILE A 44 11.37 -5.40 0.72
C ILE A 44 12.38 -4.61 -0.13
N SER A 45 12.86 -5.19 -1.23
CA SER A 45 13.70 -4.49 -2.21
C SER A 45 13.02 -4.27 -3.55
N GLN A 46 13.29 -3.14 -4.18
CA GLN A 46 12.85 -2.90 -5.56
C GLN A 46 13.79 -1.93 -6.28
N LEU A 47 14.13 -2.24 -7.54
CA LEU A 47 14.92 -1.38 -8.44
C LEU A 47 16.21 -0.81 -7.80
N GLY A 48 16.87 -1.59 -6.94
CA GLY A 48 18.12 -1.20 -6.28
C GLY A 48 17.95 -0.41 -4.97
N GLY A 49 16.72 -0.19 -4.50
CA GLY A 49 16.42 0.35 -3.19
C GLY A 49 15.71 -0.64 -2.26
N VAL A 50 15.53 -0.25 -1.01
CA VAL A 50 14.70 -0.95 -0.03
C VAL A 50 13.68 0.01 0.57
N PHE A 51 12.48 -0.47 0.85
CA PHE A 51 11.45 0.31 1.51
C PHE A 51 10.51 -0.59 2.32
N TYR A 52 9.83 0.02 3.28
CA TYR A 52 8.86 -0.66 4.13
C TYR A 52 7.45 -0.64 3.53
N ILE A 53 6.71 -1.73 3.74
CA ILE A 53 5.27 -1.82 3.55
C ILE A 53 4.62 -1.84 4.94
N ASP A 54 3.58 -1.02 5.13
CA ASP A 54 2.76 -1.02 6.35
C ASP A 54 1.82 -2.23 6.39
N VAL A 55 1.71 -2.89 7.54
CA VAL A 55 0.85 -4.05 7.73
C VAL A 55 -0.42 -3.64 8.49
N PRO A 56 -1.61 -3.70 7.86
CA PRO A 56 -2.86 -3.36 8.52
C PRO A 56 -3.17 -4.39 9.60
N GLU A 57 -3.97 -3.98 10.59
CA GLU A 57 -4.26 -4.76 11.80
C GLU A 57 -4.71 -6.20 11.50
N ILE A 58 -5.57 -6.39 10.48
CA ILE A 58 -6.07 -7.70 10.07
C ILE A 58 -4.97 -8.66 9.55
N ALA A 59 -3.87 -8.12 9.03
CA ALA A 59 -2.76 -8.90 8.48
C ALA A 59 -1.64 -9.16 9.50
N ARG A 60 -1.57 -8.39 10.60
CA ARG A 60 -0.51 -8.51 11.62
C ARG A 60 -0.37 -9.91 12.21
N PRO A 61 -1.45 -10.66 12.52
CA PRO A 61 -1.34 -12.05 13.02
C PRO A 61 -0.76 -13.05 12.01
N HIS A 62 -0.52 -12.61 10.77
CA HIS A 62 -0.06 -13.46 9.68
C HIS A 62 1.31 -13.06 9.15
N MET A 63 1.81 -11.87 9.45
CA MET A 63 3.04 -11.35 8.84
C MET A 63 4.29 -12.16 9.21
N GLU A 64 4.36 -12.75 10.41
CA GLU A 64 5.46 -13.63 10.84
C GLU A 64 5.55 -14.92 10.01
N LYS A 65 4.49 -15.27 9.27
CA LYS A 65 4.47 -16.44 8.39
C LYS A 65 5.17 -16.17 7.06
N LEU A 66 5.55 -14.93 6.75
CA LEU A 66 6.24 -14.61 5.51
C LEU A 66 7.66 -15.20 5.51
N PRO A 67 8.09 -15.85 4.42
CA PRO A 67 9.40 -16.46 4.35
C PRO A 67 10.49 -15.38 4.16
N ILE A 68 11.38 -15.21 5.14
CA ILE A 68 12.58 -14.36 4.97
C ILE A 68 13.40 -14.90 3.80
N SER A 69 13.88 -14.00 2.93
CA SER A 69 14.54 -14.28 1.64
C SER A 69 13.66 -14.99 0.58
N GLY A 70 12.42 -15.35 0.91
CA GLY A 70 11.46 -15.89 -0.05
C GLY A 70 10.89 -14.80 -0.95
N LEU A 71 10.55 -15.17 -2.18
CA LEU A 71 9.93 -14.26 -3.14
C LEU A 71 8.44 -14.21 -2.91
N VAL A 72 7.92 -12.99 -2.80
CA VAL A 72 6.51 -12.72 -2.54
C VAL A 72 6.03 -11.64 -3.49
N ASP A 73 4.81 -11.81 -3.95
CA ASP A 73 4.08 -10.84 -4.77
C ASP A 73 3.11 -10.10 -3.84
N PHE A 74 3.51 -8.89 -3.44
CA PHE A 74 2.75 -8.02 -2.56
C PHE A 74 1.87 -7.11 -3.38
N VAL A 75 0.57 -7.07 -3.06
CA VAL A 75 -0.32 -6.03 -3.57
C VAL A 75 -0.49 -5.00 -2.47
N VAL A 76 -0.27 -3.74 -2.80
CA VAL A 76 -0.36 -2.63 -1.85
C VAL A 76 -1.25 -1.52 -2.40
N ASP A 77 -1.83 -0.78 -1.48
CA ASP A 77 -2.41 0.53 -1.74
C ASP A 77 -1.33 1.60 -1.57
N TRP A 78 -1.04 2.32 -2.65
CA TRP A 78 -0.05 3.39 -2.65
C TRP A 78 -0.72 4.72 -3.02
N LYS A 79 -1.02 5.53 -2.00
CA LYS A 79 -1.72 6.81 -2.16
C LYS A 79 -0.84 7.92 -2.75
N SER A 80 0.44 7.95 -2.38
CA SER A 80 1.44 8.87 -2.94
C SER A 80 2.85 8.32 -2.74
N ASP A 81 3.80 8.67 -3.63
CA ASP A 81 5.17 8.12 -3.58
C ASP A 81 5.95 8.47 -2.31
N ASN A 82 5.49 9.48 -1.55
CA ASN A 82 6.09 9.88 -0.26
C ASN A 82 5.44 9.18 0.95
N GLU A 83 4.35 8.45 0.75
CA GLU A 83 3.69 7.67 1.79
C GLU A 83 4.14 6.21 1.74
N MET A 84 4.18 5.59 2.92
CA MET A 84 4.45 4.17 3.05
C MET A 84 3.27 3.39 2.45
N PRO A 85 3.52 2.47 1.50
CA PRO A 85 2.45 1.67 0.92
C PRO A 85 1.82 0.76 1.97
N VAL A 86 0.50 0.59 1.90
CA VAL A 86 -0.25 -0.26 2.84
C VAL A 86 -0.58 -1.59 2.20
N LEU A 87 -0.24 -2.68 2.88
CA LEU A 87 -0.49 -4.02 2.39
C LEU A 87 -2.00 -4.28 2.16
N LYS A 88 -2.33 -4.87 1.00
CA LYS A 88 -3.65 -5.39 0.67
C LYS A 88 -3.67 -6.92 0.69
N THR A 89 -2.80 -7.53 -0.11
CA THR A 89 -2.69 -8.99 -0.22
C THR A 89 -1.23 -9.38 -0.44
N TRP A 90 -0.91 -10.66 -0.22
CA TRP A 90 0.37 -11.20 -0.67
C TRP A 90 0.20 -12.61 -1.20
N LYS A 91 1.07 -13.01 -2.13
CA LYS A 91 1.20 -14.39 -2.59
C LYS A 91 2.66 -14.81 -2.58
N VAL A 92 2.99 -15.81 -1.76
CA VAL A 92 4.31 -16.43 -1.70
C VAL A 92 4.56 -17.19 -3.01
N LYS A 93 5.74 -16.99 -3.58
CA LYS A 93 6.18 -17.58 -4.85
C LYS A 93 7.38 -18.51 -4.62
N SER A 94 8.17 -18.27 -3.57
CA SER A 94 9.20 -19.17 -3.08
C SER A 94 9.42 -19.01 -1.58
N GLY A 95 9.97 -20.05 -0.95
CA GLY A 95 10.21 -20.11 0.51
C GLY A 95 9.12 -20.88 1.26
N GLU A 96 9.46 -21.34 2.46
CA GLU A 96 8.54 -22.09 3.32
C GLU A 96 7.66 -21.16 4.14
N SER A 97 6.34 -21.36 4.06
CA SER A 97 5.36 -20.55 4.77
C SER A 97 4.10 -21.36 5.05
N THR A 98 3.46 -21.10 6.18
CA THR A 98 2.13 -21.61 6.51
C THR A 98 0.99 -20.68 6.02
N CYS A 99 1.33 -19.63 5.28
CA CYS A 99 0.39 -18.65 4.71
C CYS A 99 0.83 -18.26 3.29
N LEU A 100 0.62 -19.17 2.34
CA LEU A 100 1.06 -18.99 0.96
C LEU A 100 0.30 -17.86 0.26
N TYR A 101 -0.96 -17.63 0.62
CA TYR A 101 -1.75 -16.52 0.08
C TYR A 101 -2.53 -15.84 1.20
N PHE A 102 -2.30 -14.54 1.42
CA PHE A 102 -3.15 -13.71 2.26
C PHE A 102 -4.05 -12.87 1.36
N ASN A 103 -5.36 -13.05 1.48
CA ASN A 103 -6.35 -12.43 0.59
C ASN A 103 -6.88 -11.07 1.09
N GLY A 104 -6.24 -10.46 2.09
CA GLY A 104 -6.72 -9.25 2.75
C GLY A 104 -7.57 -9.50 3.99
N LYS A 105 -7.86 -10.76 4.32
CA LYS A 105 -8.61 -11.16 5.52
C LYS A 105 -8.00 -12.35 6.25
N GLU A 106 -7.55 -13.36 5.51
CA GLU A 106 -7.08 -14.61 6.06
C GLU A 106 -6.00 -15.25 5.16
N CYS A 107 -5.30 -16.23 5.74
CA CYS A 107 -4.39 -17.10 5.01
C CYS A 107 -5.15 -18.23 4.31
N LYS A 108 -4.72 -18.53 3.07
CA LYS A 108 -5.18 -19.64 2.24
C LYS A 108 -4.02 -20.53 1.82
#